data_AF-A0A2H0DNF9-F1
#
_entry.id   AF-A0A2H0DNF9-F1
#
_cell.length_a   1.000
_cell.length_b   1.000
_cell.length_c   1.000
_cell.angle_alpha   90.00
_cell.angle_beta   90.00
_cell.angle_gamma   90.00
#
_symmetry.space_group_name_H-M   'P 1'
#
loop_
_entity.id
_entity.type
_entity.pdbx_description
1 polymer ?
#
loop_
_entity_poly.entity_id
_entity_poly.type
_entity_poly.pdbx_seq_one_letter_code
_entity_poly.pdbx_strand_id
1 'polypeptide(L)'
;GVRPAVGAAVVLVGFSSAVLTSAIGVLLLIELIGAMDLERDSELKVAIVGCFAVGLGGGLTPIAGPVPAIAMAKLAQAPYATGPYYLFNLLGPWVLPAILSMGVVAGWVFAKRASVPRRTAEDPLTLWNMLVLTGRTYLFIAGLVLLGEGVLPLAERVVLGVPPPVLYWANSVSAAIDGATLASIEINPLMTQEQLRHVLMGILIARGGLVTGNATNLVAAHKLKIPSKEWAKLGTPIAAFLMLFYFISLGAY
;
A
#
# COMPACT_ATOMS: atom_id res chain seq x y z
N GLY A 1 4.57 27.29 2.65
CA GLY A 1 4.77 27.10 1.19
C GLY A 1 4.17 25.78 0.76
N VAL A 2 3.86 25.59 -0.53
CA VAL A 2 3.15 24.38 -1.00
C VAL A 2 3.93 23.08 -0.77
N ARG A 3 5.25 23.11 -0.95
CA ARG A 3 6.15 21.97 -0.80
C ARG A 3 6.11 21.32 0.60
N PRO A 4 6.38 22.06 1.70
CA PRO A 4 6.29 21.48 3.04
C PRO A 4 4.86 21.10 3.43
N ALA A 5 3.83 21.77 2.89
CA ALA A 5 2.44 21.42 3.15
C ALA A 5 2.09 20.05 2.55
N VAL A 6 2.47 19.81 1.30
CA VAL A 6 2.31 18.50 0.63
C VAL A 6 3.08 17.42 1.37
N GLY A 7 4.35 17.68 1.71
CA GLY A 7 5.16 16.71 2.44
C GLY A 7 4.55 16.35 3.80
N ALA A 8 4.09 17.34 4.56
CA ALA A 8 3.41 17.13 5.83
C ALA A 8 2.11 16.35 5.66
N ALA A 9 1.29 16.65 4.64
CA ALA A 9 0.06 15.91 4.38
C ALA A 9 0.34 14.42 4.12
N VAL A 10 1.32 14.10 3.27
CA VAL A 10 1.69 12.70 2.98
C VAL A 10 2.18 11.99 4.25
N VAL A 11 3.04 12.62 5.05
CA VAL A 11 3.57 12.02 6.28
C VAL A 11 2.47 11.79 7.31
N LEU A 12 1.66 12.82 7.58
CA LEU A 12 0.61 12.75 8.59
C LEU A 12 -0.44 11.70 8.21
N VAL A 13 -0.92 11.71 6.98
CA VAL A 13 -1.90 10.70 6.54
C VAL A 13 -1.27 9.31 6.48
N GLY A 14 -0.01 9.19 6.07
CA GLY A 14 0.75 7.94 6.12
C GLY A 14 0.78 7.34 7.52
N PHE A 15 1.15 8.10 8.55
CA PHE A 15 1.14 7.60 9.93
C PHE A 15 -0.27 7.35 10.46
N SER A 16 -1.22 8.25 10.19
CA SER A 16 -2.61 8.10 10.64
C SER A 16 -3.30 6.87 10.02
N SER A 17 -2.85 6.39 8.86
CA SER A 17 -3.42 5.20 8.21
C SER A 17 -3.30 3.93 9.05
N ALA A 18 -2.33 3.86 9.96
CA ALA A 18 -2.19 2.79 10.95
C ALA A 18 -3.34 2.75 11.98
N VAL A 19 -4.12 3.84 12.12
CA VAL A 19 -5.23 3.92 13.08
C VAL A 19 -6.58 3.98 12.38
N LEU A 20 -6.68 4.71 11.27
CA LEU A 20 -7.96 5.05 10.63
C LEU A 20 -8.46 4.05 9.58
N THR A 21 -7.65 3.10 9.14
CA THR A 21 -7.77 2.35 7.87
C THR A 21 -7.16 3.03 6.65
N SER A 22 -6.59 2.22 5.78
CA SER A 22 -5.95 2.67 4.54
C SER A 22 -6.96 3.29 3.56
N ALA A 23 -8.23 2.86 3.59
CA ALA A 23 -9.30 3.38 2.76
C ALA A 23 -9.69 4.82 3.15
N ILE A 24 -9.86 5.09 4.44
CA ILE A 24 -10.11 6.44 4.94
C ILE A 24 -8.89 7.33 4.72
N GLY A 25 -7.68 6.79 4.95
CA GLY A 25 -6.43 7.49 4.70
C GLY A 25 -6.30 8.00 3.27
N VAL A 26 -6.56 7.17 2.26
CA VAL A 26 -6.42 7.62 0.85
C VAL A 26 -7.44 8.69 0.47
N LEU A 27 -8.67 8.61 1.00
CA LEU A 27 -9.68 9.65 0.74
C LEU A 27 -9.26 10.98 1.36
N LEU A 28 -8.79 10.96 2.60
CA LEU A 28 -8.26 12.15 3.28
C LEU A 28 -7.07 12.74 2.53
N LEU A 29 -6.14 11.90 2.07
CA LEU A 29 -5.00 12.35 1.26
C LEU A 29 -5.48 13.10 0.01
N ILE A 30 -6.44 12.54 -0.73
CA ILE A 30 -6.95 13.15 -1.98
C ILE A 30 -7.63 14.49 -1.71
N GLU A 31 -8.39 14.61 -0.62
CA GLU A 31 -9.00 15.89 -0.24
C GLU A 31 -7.93 16.93 0.12
N LEU A 32 -6.92 16.54 0.91
CA LEU A 32 -5.85 17.46 1.30
C LEU A 32 -5.03 17.96 0.11
N ILE A 33 -4.67 17.09 -0.84
CA ILE A 33 -3.93 17.51 -2.04
C ILE A 33 -4.79 18.33 -3.00
N GLY A 34 -6.09 18.04 -3.09
CA GLY A 34 -7.03 18.80 -3.92
C GLY A 34 -7.19 20.24 -3.42
N ALA A 35 -7.13 20.45 -2.10
CA ALA A 35 -7.17 21.78 -1.50
C ALA A 35 -5.87 22.61 -1.66
N MET A 36 -4.78 22.02 -2.19
CA MET A 36 -3.46 22.66 -2.26
C MET A 36 -3.15 23.36 -3.60
N ASP A 37 -4.11 23.46 -4.52
CA ASP A 37 -3.95 24.10 -5.84
C ASP A 37 -2.68 23.64 -6.58
N LEU A 38 -2.48 22.33 -6.67
CA LEU A 38 -1.33 21.75 -7.36
C LEU A 38 -1.54 21.75 -8.88
N GLU A 39 -0.44 21.85 -9.63
CA GLU A 39 -0.48 21.52 -11.05
C GLU A 39 -0.97 20.08 -11.24
N ARG A 40 -1.72 19.83 -12.32
CA ARG A 40 -2.34 18.52 -12.55
C ARG A 40 -1.34 17.36 -12.53
N ASP A 41 -0.21 17.52 -13.20
CA ASP A 41 0.85 16.51 -13.20
C ASP A 41 1.45 16.31 -11.79
N SER A 42 1.59 17.38 -11.02
CA SER A 42 2.09 17.33 -9.63
C SER A 42 1.09 16.63 -8.70
N GLU A 43 -0.20 16.95 -8.81
CA GLU A 43 -1.29 16.32 -8.06
C GLU A 43 -1.30 14.80 -8.25
N LEU A 44 -1.19 14.35 -9.50
CA LEU A 44 -1.13 12.93 -9.85
C LEU A 44 0.08 12.23 -9.23
N LYS A 45 1.27 12.81 -9.37
CA LYS A 45 2.52 12.23 -8.84
C LYS A 45 2.52 12.18 -7.32
N VAL A 46 2.06 13.25 -6.66
CA VAL A 46 1.91 13.33 -5.21
C VAL A 46 0.90 12.29 -4.72
N ALA A 47 -0.22 12.10 -5.41
CA ALA A 47 -1.22 11.10 -5.04
C ALA A 47 -0.64 9.67 -5.10
N ILE A 48 0.12 9.34 -6.16
CA ILE A 48 0.77 8.03 -6.30
C ILE A 48 1.75 7.79 -5.14
N VAL A 49 2.65 8.75 -4.89
CA VAL A 49 3.63 8.65 -3.79
C VAL A 49 2.95 8.59 -2.42
N GLY A 50 1.90 9.37 -2.21
CA GLY A 50 1.13 9.34 -0.98
C GLY A 50 0.39 8.02 -0.78
N CYS A 51 -0.06 7.35 -1.85
CA CYS A 51 -0.64 6.02 -1.74
C CYS A 51 0.37 4.96 -1.27
N PHE A 52 1.66 5.08 -1.62
CA PHE A 52 2.71 4.26 -1.00
C PHE A 52 2.81 4.54 0.51
N ALA A 53 2.82 5.80 0.92
CA ALA A 53 2.90 6.16 2.34
C ALA A 53 1.69 5.62 3.15
N VAL A 54 0.48 5.75 2.61
CA VAL A 54 -0.75 5.20 3.21
C VAL A 54 -0.74 3.67 3.22
N GLY A 55 -0.31 3.03 2.13
CA GLY A 55 -0.23 1.58 2.04
C GLY A 55 0.77 0.97 3.03
N LEU A 56 1.92 1.63 3.22
CA LEU A 56 2.96 1.22 4.16
C LEU A 56 2.53 1.45 5.62
N GLY A 57 1.98 2.64 5.93
CA GLY A 57 1.47 2.93 7.27
C GLY A 57 0.31 2.01 7.66
N GLY A 58 -0.58 1.70 6.72
CA GLY A 58 -1.65 0.76 6.92
C GLY A 58 -1.17 -0.68 7.16
N GLY A 59 0.07 -1.02 6.79
CA GLY A 59 0.67 -2.33 7.09
C GLY A 59 1.09 -2.51 8.55
N LEU A 60 1.10 -1.45 9.35
CA LEU A 60 1.61 -1.48 10.73
C LEU A 60 0.61 -2.06 11.74
N THR A 61 -0.66 -2.12 11.40
CA THR A 61 -1.72 -2.58 12.33
C THR A 61 -2.76 -3.44 11.62
N PRO A 62 -3.36 -4.41 12.32
CA PRO A 62 -4.31 -5.34 11.69
C PRO A 62 -5.62 -4.67 11.28
N ILE A 63 -6.02 -3.63 12.03
CA ILE A 63 -7.26 -2.90 11.78
C ILE A 63 -7.19 -2.09 10.48
N ALA A 64 -5.99 -1.79 9.98
CA ALA A 64 -5.82 -0.80 8.92
C ALA A 64 -6.04 -1.34 7.49
N GLY A 65 -6.10 -2.66 7.31
CA GLY A 65 -6.39 -3.26 6.02
C GLY A 65 -6.32 -4.79 6.00
N PRO A 66 -6.65 -5.41 4.85
CA PRO A 66 -6.78 -6.87 4.76
C PRO A 66 -5.44 -7.61 4.88
N VAL A 67 -4.35 -7.08 4.31
CA VAL A 67 -3.00 -7.68 4.41
C VAL A 67 -2.53 -7.84 5.87
N PRO A 68 -2.46 -6.78 6.70
CA PRO A 68 -2.02 -6.93 8.09
C PRO A 68 -3.04 -7.69 8.95
N ALA A 69 -4.34 -7.67 8.62
CA ALA A 69 -5.35 -8.49 9.27
C ALA A 69 -5.10 -9.99 9.05
N ILE A 70 -4.90 -10.40 7.79
CA ILE A 70 -4.60 -11.80 7.42
C ILE A 70 -3.27 -12.23 8.03
N ALA A 71 -2.25 -11.36 7.99
CA ALA A 71 -0.97 -11.61 8.61
C ALA A 71 -1.15 -11.94 10.10
N MET A 72 -1.82 -11.09 10.87
CA MET A 72 -2.03 -11.38 12.29
C MET A 72 -2.93 -12.59 12.54
N ALA A 73 -3.94 -12.84 11.70
CA ALA A 73 -4.79 -14.02 11.83
C ALA A 73 -4.00 -15.33 11.66
N LYS A 74 -3.05 -15.37 10.71
CA LYS A 74 -2.13 -16.51 10.52
C LYS A 74 -1.14 -16.63 11.68
N LEU A 75 -0.57 -15.50 12.10
CA LEU A 75 0.43 -15.45 13.17
C LEU A 75 -0.15 -15.67 14.57
N ALA A 76 -1.45 -15.53 14.76
CA ALA A 76 -2.13 -15.91 16.01
C ALA A 76 -1.99 -17.42 16.31
N GLN A 77 -1.69 -18.23 15.30
CA GLN A 77 -1.44 -19.67 15.42
C GLN A 77 0.04 -20.01 15.64
N ALA A 78 0.91 -18.99 15.72
CA ALA A 78 2.34 -19.19 15.87
C ALA A 78 2.75 -19.65 17.28
N PRO A 79 3.85 -20.40 17.42
CA PRO A 79 4.36 -20.85 18.72
C PRO A 79 5.00 -19.71 19.55
N TYR A 80 5.03 -18.49 19.03
CA TYR A 80 5.56 -17.30 19.70
C TYR A 80 4.47 -16.27 19.99
N ALA A 81 4.68 -15.43 21.01
CA ALA A 81 3.71 -14.45 21.45
C ALA A 81 3.45 -13.37 20.38
N THR A 82 2.20 -13.25 19.95
CA THR A 82 1.74 -12.23 19.00
C THR A 82 0.78 -11.26 19.70
N GLY A 83 1.29 -10.07 20.02
CA GLY A 83 0.51 -8.99 20.62
C GLY A 83 -0.11 -8.04 19.59
N PRO A 84 -0.98 -7.10 20.01
CA PRO A 84 -1.60 -6.11 19.13
C PRO A 84 -0.58 -5.18 18.44
N TYR A 85 0.61 -5.01 19.02
CA TYR A 85 1.70 -4.17 18.47
C TYR A 85 2.75 -4.97 17.68
N TYR A 86 2.52 -6.26 17.41
CA TYR A 86 3.53 -7.13 16.81
C TYR A 86 4.01 -6.63 15.44
N LEU A 87 3.09 -6.31 14.53
CA LEU A 87 3.44 -5.77 13.20
C LEU A 87 4.15 -4.43 13.29
N PHE A 88 3.74 -3.57 14.23
CA PHE A 88 4.39 -2.29 14.46
C PHE A 88 5.85 -2.48 14.90
N ASN A 89 6.12 -3.40 15.81
CA ASN A 89 7.49 -3.70 16.25
C ASN A 89 8.33 -4.35 15.14
N LEU A 90 7.72 -5.20 14.32
CA LEU A 90 8.40 -5.92 13.26
C LEU A 90 8.76 -5.02 12.06
N LEU A 91 7.82 -4.17 11.63
CA LEU A 91 7.90 -3.39 10.40
C LEU A 91 8.17 -1.90 10.64
N GLY A 92 7.81 -1.37 11.81
CA GLY A 92 7.92 0.05 12.15
C GLY A 92 9.31 0.66 11.87
N PRO A 93 10.42 0.04 12.29
CA PRO A 93 11.77 0.56 12.01
C PRO A 93 12.06 0.76 10.51
N TRP A 94 11.39 0.00 9.63
CA TRP A 94 11.57 0.04 8.19
C TRP A 94 10.53 0.93 7.51
N VAL A 95 9.28 0.88 7.97
CA VAL A 95 8.14 1.60 7.40
C VAL A 95 8.16 3.08 7.76
N LEU A 96 8.50 3.45 9.00
CA LEU A 96 8.45 4.85 9.43
C LEU A 96 9.42 5.73 8.62
N PRO A 97 10.69 5.34 8.39
CA PRO A 97 11.59 6.08 7.51
C PRO A 97 11.09 6.14 6.06
N ALA A 98 10.48 5.07 5.55
CA ALA A 98 9.89 5.09 4.21
C ALA A 98 8.78 6.13 4.10
N ILE A 99 7.84 6.20 5.05
CA ILE A 99 6.77 7.21 5.05
C ILE A 99 7.35 8.62 5.02
N LEU A 100 8.37 8.88 5.84
CA LEU A 100 9.07 10.17 5.85
C LEU A 100 9.71 10.46 4.49
N SER A 101 10.39 9.47 3.89
CA SER A 101 11.02 9.62 2.57
C SER A 101 9.99 9.92 1.48
N MET A 102 8.83 9.25 1.50
CA MET A 102 7.74 9.50 0.56
C MET A 102 7.19 10.93 0.72
N GLY A 103 7.08 11.41 1.96
CA GLY A 103 6.73 12.80 2.23
C GLY A 103 7.72 13.81 1.68
N VAL A 104 9.02 13.55 1.84
CA VAL A 104 10.08 14.39 1.26
C VAL A 104 10.02 14.39 -0.27
N VAL A 105 9.88 13.21 -0.88
CA VAL A 105 9.76 13.08 -2.34
C VAL A 105 8.52 13.81 -2.86
N ALA A 106 7.36 13.59 -2.24
CA ALA A 106 6.11 14.26 -2.62
C ALA A 106 6.22 15.79 -2.52
N GLY A 107 6.73 16.29 -1.38
CA GLY A 107 6.81 17.72 -1.10
C GLY A 107 7.88 18.45 -1.92
N TRP A 108 9.07 17.89 -2.06
CA TRP A 108 10.21 18.62 -2.64
C TRP A 108 10.52 18.27 -4.09
N VAL A 109 10.21 17.04 -4.53
CA VAL A 109 10.45 16.61 -5.92
C VAL A 109 9.23 16.87 -6.79
N PHE A 110 8.03 16.55 -6.30
CA PHE A 110 6.82 16.58 -7.11
C PHE A 110 5.91 17.79 -6.89
N ALA A 111 5.89 18.40 -5.71
CA ALA A 111 4.96 19.51 -5.46
C ALA A 111 5.33 20.79 -6.23
N LYS A 112 4.46 21.16 -7.18
CA LYS A 112 4.46 22.46 -7.86
C LYS A 112 3.07 23.08 -7.77
N ARG A 113 3.04 24.38 -7.45
CA ARG A 113 1.81 25.15 -7.35
C ARG A 113 1.31 25.50 -8.75
N ALA A 114 0.00 25.36 -8.98
CA ALA A 114 -0.61 25.82 -10.21
C ALA A 114 -0.49 27.35 -10.35
N SER A 115 -0.30 27.81 -11.58
CA SER A 115 -0.30 29.24 -11.94
C SER A 115 -1.70 29.86 -11.92
N VAL A 116 -2.74 29.03 -12.07
CA VAL A 116 -4.16 29.44 -12.00
C VAL A 116 -4.87 28.51 -11.02
N PRO A 117 -5.57 29.03 -9.99
CA PRO A 117 -6.34 28.22 -9.05
C PRO A 117 -7.41 27.43 -9.82
N ARG A 118 -7.48 26.13 -9.58
CA ARG A 118 -8.48 25.29 -10.24
C ARG A 118 -9.79 25.44 -9.47
N ARG A 119 -10.83 25.96 -10.12
CA ARG A 119 -12.19 25.84 -9.58
C ARG A 119 -12.54 24.35 -9.52
N THR A 120 -12.67 23.83 -8.31
CA THR A 120 -13.19 22.49 -8.04
C THR A 120 -14.61 22.44 -8.57
N ALA A 121 -14.83 21.74 -9.69
CA ALA A 121 -16.15 21.22 -9.99
C ALA A 121 -16.41 20.15 -8.93
N GLU A 122 -17.36 20.41 -8.04
CA GLU A 122 -17.93 19.36 -7.19
C GLU A 122 -18.42 18.26 -8.12
N ASP A 123 -17.73 17.13 -8.12
CA ASP A 123 -18.27 15.92 -8.74
C ASP A 123 -19.33 15.41 -7.74
N PRO A 124 -20.63 15.50 -8.05
CA PRO A 124 -21.64 15.00 -7.15
C PRO A 124 -21.55 13.48 -7.20
N LEU A 125 -20.71 12.90 -6.34
CA LEU A 125 -20.66 11.47 -6.08
C LEU A 125 -22.03 11.05 -5.56
N THR A 126 -22.91 10.64 -6.48
CA THR A 126 -24.24 10.16 -6.17
C THR A 126 -24.10 8.88 -5.34
N LEU A 127 -24.92 8.70 -4.30
CA LEU A 127 -24.95 7.49 -3.45
C LEU A 127 -24.94 6.19 -4.28
N TRP A 128 -25.61 6.23 -5.44
CA TRP A 128 -25.65 5.13 -6.41
C TRP A 128 -24.27 4.78 -7.00
N ASN A 129 -23.49 5.78 -7.39
CA ASN A 129 -22.15 5.58 -7.95
C ASN A 129 -21.18 5.03 -6.89
N MET A 130 -21.32 5.47 -5.64
CA MET A 130 -20.57 4.89 -4.51
C MET A 130 -20.98 3.44 -4.24
N LEU A 131 -22.28 3.14 -4.23
CA LEU A 131 -22.79 1.79 -4.02
C LEU A 131 -22.33 0.82 -5.12
N VAL A 132 -22.43 1.21 -6.39
CA VAL A 132 -22.02 0.38 -7.53
C VAL A 132 -20.50 0.17 -7.54
N LEU A 133 -19.70 1.21 -7.30
CA LEU A 133 -18.23 1.09 -7.23
C LEU A 133 -17.81 0.19 -6.06
N THR A 134 -18.41 0.39 -4.88
CA THR A 134 -18.11 -0.40 -3.67
C THR A 134 -18.54 -1.86 -3.87
N GLY A 135 -19.75 -2.09 -4.39
CA GLY A 135 -20.28 -3.43 -4.64
C GLY A 135 -19.45 -4.21 -5.68
N ARG A 136 -19.06 -3.55 -6.79
CA ARG A 136 -18.20 -4.15 -7.80
C ARG A 136 -16.80 -4.48 -7.25
N THR A 137 -16.24 -3.58 -6.43
CA THR A 137 -14.93 -3.81 -5.78
C THR A 137 -15.01 -4.94 -4.76
N TYR A 138 -16.10 -5.01 -3.98
CA TYR A 138 -16.34 -6.08 -3.01
C TYR A 138 -16.49 -7.45 -3.69
N LEU A 139 -17.30 -7.55 -4.76
CA LEU A 139 -17.45 -8.78 -5.55
C LEU A 139 -16.11 -9.24 -6.14
N PHE A 140 -15.31 -8.30 -6.62
CA PHE A 140 -13.98 -8.59 -7.14
C PHE A 140 -13.04 -9.10 -6.03
N ILE A 141 -12.98 -8.44 -4.87
CA ILE A 141 -12.18 -8.88 -3.72
C ILE A 141 -12.65 -10.25 -3.22
N ALA A 142 -13.96 -10.47 -3.07
CA ALA A 142 -14.52 -11.75 -2.66
C ALA A 142 -14.14 -12.89 -3.63
N GLY A 143 -14.15 -12.60 -4.93
CA GLY A 143 -13.68 -13.53 -5.96
C GLY A 143 -12.19 -13.85 -5.83
N LEU A 144 -11.34 -12.84 -5.56
CA LEU A 144 -9.89 -13.05 -5.34
C LEU A 144 -9.58 -13.80 -4.04
N VAL A 145 -10.38 -13.57 -2.99
CA VAL A 145 -10.29 -14.31 -1.71
C VAL A 145 -10.66 -15.79 -1.93
N LEU A 146 -11.79 -16.06 -2.59
CA LEU A 146 -12.23 -17.43 -2.92
C LEU A 146 -11.23 -18.15 -3.83
N LEU A 147 -10.68 -17.45 -4.83
CA LEU A 147 -9.64 -18.00 -5.69
C LEU A 147 -8.35 -18.28 -4.91
N GLY A 148 -7.98 -17.42 -3.96
CA GLY A 148 -6.89 -17.65 -3.03
C GLY A 148 -7.06 -18.92 -2.19
N GLU A 149 -8.26 -19.14 -1.64
CA GLU A 149 -8.60 -20.36 -0.90
C GLU A 149 -8.50 -21.64 -1.74
N GLY A 150 -8.86 -21.56 -3.03
CA GLY A 150 -8.68 -22.69 -3.95
C GLY A 150 -7.22 -23.04 -4.25
N VAL A 151 -6.31 -22.08 -4.15
CA VAL A 151 -4.87 -22.23 -4.48
C VAL A 151 -4.02 -22.60 -3.24
N LEU A 152 -4.53 -22.34 -2.04
CA LEU A 152 -3.89 -22.60 -0.74
C LEU A 152 -3.25 -24.01 -0.60
N PRO A 153 -3.94 -25.12 -0.95
CA PRO A 153 -3.38 -26.48 -0.79
C PRO A 153 -2.17 -26.76 -1.68
N LEU A 154 -2.08 -26.05 -2.82
CA LEU A 154 -1.00 -26.20 -3.80
C LEU A 154 0.21 -25.35 -3.41
N ALA A 155 -0.03 -24.15 -2.88
CA ALA A 155 1.01 -23.20 -2.53
C ALA A 155 1.73 -23.54 -1.22
N GLU A 156 1.03 -24.08 -0.21
CA GLU A 156 1.66 -24.51 1.06
C GLU A 156 2.78 -25.55 0.85
N ARG A 157 2.64 -26.40 -0.17
CA ARG A 157 3.66 -27.40 -0.54
C ARG A 157 4.89 -26.80 -1.20
N VAL A 158 4.76 -25.62 -1.81
CA VAL A 158 5.82 -24.95 -2.56
C VAL A 158 6.60 -23.98 -1.68
N VAL A 159 5.93 -23.25 -0.77
CA VAL A 159 6.55 -22.14 -0.01
C VAL A 159 7.49 -22.62 1.10
N LEU A 160 7.25 -23.78 1.72
CA LEU A 160 8.03 -24.27 2.87
C LEU A 160 9.52 -24.56 2.58
N GLY A 161 9.92 -24.68 1.31
CA GLY A 161 11.30 -24.92 0.90
C GLY A 161 12.01 -23.75 0.23
N VAL A 162 11.33 -22.60 0.07
CA VAL A 162 11.86 -21.49 -0.75
C VAL A 162 12.69 -20.53 0.11
N PRO A 163 13.92 -20.19 -0.30
CA PRO A 163 14.75 -19.23 0.41
C PRO A 163 14.07 -17.85 0.52
N PRO A 164 14.24 -17.13 1.65
CA PRO A 164 13.64 -15.80 1.85
C PRO A 164 13.89 -14.79 0.71
N PRO A 165 15.09 -14.73 0.09
CA PRO A 165 15.33 -13.85 -1.06
C PRO A 165 14.42 -14.13 -2.26
N VAL A 166 14.06 -15.38 -2.50
CA VAL A 166 13.21 -15.77 -3.63
C VAL A 166 11.76 -15.38 -3.36
N LEU A 167 11.27 -15.57 -2.13
CA LEU A 167 9.94 -15.09 -1.71
C LEU A 167 9.83 -13.56 -1.82
N TYR A 168 10.89 -12.84 -1.45
CA TYR A 168 10.91 -11.38 -1.56
C TYR A 168 10.66 -10.88 -2.99
N TRP A 169 11.33 -11.48 -3.98
CA TRP A 169 11.14 -11.09 -5.37
C TRP A 169 9.86 -11.66 -5.98
N ALA A 170 9.43 -12.86 -5.58
CA ALA A 170 8.13 -13.41 -5.94
C ALA A 170 6.98 -12.46 -5.57
N ASN A 171 7.11 -11.73 -4.45
CA ASN A 171 6.16 -10.71 -4.03
C ASN A 171 5.99 -9.53 -5.01
N SER A 172 6.87 -9.37 -6.02
CA SER A 172 6.62 -8.44 -7.13
C SER A 172 5.28 -8.74 -7.83
N VAL A 173 4.82 -10.00 -7.79
CA VAL A 173 3.50 -10.42 -8.29
C VAL A 173 2.35 -9.74 -7.55
N SER A 174 2.56 -9.28 -6.31
CA SER A 174 1.58 -8.47 -5.56
C SER A 174 1.30 -7.11 -6.19
N ALA A 175 2.13 -6.65 -7.13
CA ALA A 175 1.79 -5.50 -7.95
C ALA A 175 0.56 -5.80 -8.83
N ALA A 176 0.40 -7.03 -9.29
CA ALA A 176 -0.67 -7.46 -10.20
C ALA A 176 -1.83 -8.19 -9.52
N ILE A 177 -1.56 -8.94 -8.44
CA ILE A 177 -2.55 -9.74 -7.67
C ILE A 177 -2.89 -9.03 -6.34
N ASP A 178 -4.08 -9.28 -5.79
CA ASP A 178 -4.46 -8.79 -4.47
C ASP A 178 -3.47 -9.26 -3.38
N GLY A 179 -2.85 -8.30 -2.70
CA GLY A 179 -1.82 -8.58 -1.69
C GLY A 179 -2.36 -9.36 -0.49
N ALA A 180 -3.68 -9.34 -0.25
CA ALA A 180 -4.29 -10.15 0.81
C ALA A 180 -4.28 -11.64 0.47
N THR A 181 -4.52 -11.99 -0.81
CA THR A 181 -4.33 -13.36 -1.33
C THR A 181 -2.88 -13.81 -1.19
N LEU A 182 -1.89 -12.97 -1.52
CA LEU A 182 -0.48 -13.34 -1.34
C LEU A 182 -0.10 -13.47 0.13
N ALA A 183 -0.60 -12.60 1.01
CA ALA A 183 -0.40 -12.71 2.44
C ALA A 183 -0.97 -14.02 3.01
N SER A 184 -2.12 -14.49 2.52
CA SER A 184 -2.72 -15.75 2.99
C SER A 184 -1.94 -16.99 2.55
N ILE A 185 -1.27 -16.90 1.39
CA ILE A 185 -0.44 -17.95 0.80
C ILE A 185 0.96 -17.99 1.43
N GLU A 186 1.62 -16.83 1.55
CA GLU A 186 3.02 -16.75 1.92
C GLU A 186 3.24 -16.72 3.43
N ILE A 187 2.34 -16.14 4.21
CA ILE A 187 2.56 -16.01 5.66
C ILE A 187 2.28 -17.34 6.36
N ASN A 188 3.33 -17.88 6.99
CA ASN A 188 3.27 -19.12 7.74
C ASN A 188 3.69 -18.88 9.22
N PRO A 189 2.95 -19.43 10.20
CA PRO A 189 3.28 -19.30 11.63
C PRO A 189 4.66 -19.85 12.04
N LEU A 190 5.27 -20.70 11.22
CA LEU A 190 6.60 -21.27 11.46
C LEU A 190 7.75 -20.40 10.93
N MET A 191 7.45 -19.28 10.29
CA MET A 191 8.46 -18.37 9.77
C MET A 191 9.26 -17.71 10.89
N THR A 192 10.56 -17.53 10.65
CA THR A 192 11.39 -16.64 11.46
C THR A 192 10.92 -15.20 11.33
N GLN A 193 11.24 -14.35 12.32
CA GLN A 193 10.90 -12.91 12.23
C GLN A 193 11.52 -12.25 11.00
N GLU A 194 12.70 -12.71 10.59
CA GLU A 194 13.38 -12.18 9.42
C GLU A 194 12.66 -12.54 8.13
N GLN A 195 12.25 -13.80 7.95
CA GLN A 195 11.42 -14.23 6.82
C GLN A 195 10.13 -13.44 6.74
N LEU A 196 9.44 -13.29 7.88
CA LEU A 196 8.19 -12.57 7.95
C LEU A 196 8.36 -11.10 7.57
N ARG A 197 9.45 -10.46 8.03
CA ARG A 197 9.81 -9.09 7.65
C ARG A 197 10.03 -8.96 6.15
N HIS A 198 10.77 -9.88 5.53
CA HIS A 198 11.00 -9.87 4.09
C HIS A 198 9.71 -10.01 3.30
N VAL A 199 8.90 -11.01 3.62
CA VAL A 199 7.61 -11.27 2.95
C VAL A 199 6.68 -10.05 3.07
N LEU A 200 6.48 -9.54 4.29
CA LEU A 200 5.56 -8.41 4.51
C LEU A 200 6.04 -7.12 3.84
N MET A 201 7.34 -6.80 3.93
CA MET A 201 7.87 -5.62 3.23
C MET A 201 7.74 -5.76 1.70
N GLY A 202 7.99 -6.95 1.16
CA GLY A 202 7.79 -7.26 -0.26
C GLY A 202 6.36 -6.99 -0.70
N ILE A 203 5.37 -7.60 -0.01
CA ILE A 203 3.94 -7.42 -0.31
C ILE A 203 3.53 -5.94 -0.22
N LEU A 204 3.89 -5.26 0.87
CA LEU A 204 3.44 -3.88 1.14
C LEU A 204 4.03 -2.87 0.13
N ILE A 205 5.26 -3.08 -0.33
CA ILE A 205 5.90 -2.21 -1.33
C ILE A 205 5.39 -2.53 -2.73
N ALA A 206 5.43 -3.81 -3.13
CA ALA A 206 5.12 -4.23 -4.50
C ALA A 206 3.69 -3.83 -4.91
N ARG A 207 2.73 -3.95 -4.00
CA ARG A 207 1.33 -3.59 -4.25
C ARG A 207 1.09 -2.10 -4.56
N GLY A 208 2.03 -1.22 -4.22
CA GLY A 208 1.97 0.20 -4.61
C GLY A 208 2.26 0.44 -6.10
N GLY A 209 2.90 -0.52 -6.76
CA GLY A 209 3.44 -0.37 -8.11
C GLY A 209 2.41 -0.15 -9.21
N LEU A 210 1.21 -0.70 -9.06
CA LEU A 210 0.13 -0.64 -10.05
C LEU A 210 -1.21 -0.24 -9.39
N VAL A 211 -2.14 0.24 -10.21
CA VAL A 211 -3.51 0.60 -9.77
C VAL A 211 -4.25 -0.60 -9.18
N THR A 212 -4.05 -1.79 -9.75
CA THR A 212 -4.75 -3.02 -9.37
C THR A 212 -4.18 -3.70 -8.13
N GLY A 213 -2.97 -3.32 -7.68
CA GLY A 213 -2.31 -3.99 -6.56
C GLY A 213 -3.02 -3.80 -5.21
N ASN A 214 -3.86 -2.76 -5.07
CA ASN A 214 -4.60 -2.48 -3.83
C ASN A 214 -5.81 -1.56 -4.08
N ALA A 215 -6.90 -1.80 -3.36
CA ALA A 215 -8.10 -0.96 -3.31
C ALA A 215 -7.82 0.53 -3.09
N THR A 216 -6.83 0.92 -2.28
CA THR A 216 -6.52 2.36 -2.10
C THR A 216 -6.02 3.00 -3.40
N ASN A 217 -5.23 2.30 -4.19
CA ASN A 217 -4.73 2.79 -5.47
C ASN A 217 -5.88 2.93 -6.47
N LEU A 218 -6.82 1.98 -6.46
CA LEU A 218 -8.03 2.04 -7.29
C LEU A 218 -8.89 3.27 -6.95
N VAL A 219 -9.10 3.57 -5.67
CA VAL A 219 -9.84 4.75 -5.21
C VAL A 219 -9.16 6.04 -5.66
N ALA A 220 -7.84 6.15 -5.47
CA ALA A 220 -7.08 7.31 -5.93
C ALA A 220 -7.11 7.46 -7.45
N ALA A 221 -6.89 6.38 -8.19
CA ALA A 221 -6.94 6.36 -9.64
C ALA A 221 -8.31 6.78 -10.17
N HIS A 222 -9.39 6.30 -9.56
CA HIS A 222 -10.75 6.66 -9.96
C HIS A 222 -11.06 8.14 -9.66
N LYS A 223 -10.83 8.59 -8.42
CA LYS A 223 -11.18 9.95 -7.99
C LYS A 223 -10.36 11.02 -8.70
N LEU A 224 -9.07 10.77 -8.88
CA LEU A 224 -8.18 11.66 -9.61
C LEU A 224 -8.11 11.35 -11.09
N LYS A 225 -8.93 10.44 -11.65
CA LYS A 225 -8.94 10.08 -13.07
C LYS A 225 -7.53 9.79 -13.63
N ILE A 226 -6.75 8.99 -12.91
CA ILE A 226 -5.39 8.59 -13.27
C ILE A 226 -5.46 7.36 -14.18
N PRO A 227 -5.01 7.43 -15.44
CA PRO A 227 -4.92 6.24 -16.29
C PRO A 227 -3.95 5.20 -15.70
N SER A 228 -4.28 3.91 -15.76
CA SER A 228 -3.41 2.85 -15.22
C SER A 228 -1.99 2.86 -15.80
N LYS A 229 -1.85 3.27 -17.07
CA LYS A 229 -0.54 3.46 -17.72
C LYS A 229 0.28 4.59 -17.09
N GLU A 230 -0.36 5.69 -16.70
CA GLU A 230 0.32 6.81 -16.04
C GLU A 230 0.75 6.45 -14.63
N TRP A 231 -0.11 5.71 -13.90
CA TRP A 231 0.28 5.16 -12.60
C TRP A 231 1.50 4.26 -12.74
N ALA A 232 1.47 3.29 -13.66
CA ALA A 232 2.57 2.34 -13.85
C ALA A 232 3.90 3.03 -14.20
N LYS A 233 3.88 4.12 -14.97
CA LYS A 233 5.09 4.89 -15.32
C LYS A 233 5.84 5.47 -14.12
N LEU A 234 5.15 5.71 -13.01
CA LEU A 234 5.76 6.24 -11.79
C LEU A 234 5.79 5.20 -10.65
N GLY A 235 4.65 4.58 -10.37
CA GLY A 235 4.48 3.63 -9.29
C GLY A 235 5.36 2.39 -9.46
N THR A 236 5.46 1.82 -10.65
CA THR A 236 6.26 0.61 -10.87
C THR A 236 7.77 0.87 -10.66
N PRO A 237 8.37 1.94 -11.19
CA PRO A 237 9.75 2.31 -10.85
C PRO A 237 9.97 2.58 -9.36
N ILE A 238 9.04 3.26 -8.68
CA ILE A 238 9.14 3.49 -7.24
C ILE A 238 9.11 2.17 -6.47
N ALA A 239 8.17 1.28 -6.77
CA ALA A 239 8.08 -0.03 -6.15
C ALA A 239 9.36 -0.84 -6.39
N ALA A 240 9.87 -0.89 -7.61
CA ALA A 240 11.10 -1.60 -7.95
C ALA A 240 12.32 -1.03 -7.21
N PHE A 241 12.43 0.30 -7.12
CA PHE A 241 13.51 0.96 -6.39
C PHE A 241 13.44 0.63 -4.89
N LEU A 242 12.27 0.79 -4.28
CA LEU A 242 12.06 0.46 -2.87
C LEU A 242 12.32 -1.02 -2.61
N MET A 243 11.84 -1.91 -3.49
CA MET A 243 12.09 -3.33 -3.38
C MET A 243 13.59 -3.64 -3.38
N LEU A 244 14.34 -3.09 -4.33
CA LEU A 244 15.78 -3.28 -4.38
C LEU A 244 16.49 -2.72 -3.13
N PHE A 245 16.09 -1.52 -2.70
CA PHE A 245 16.65 -0.88 -1.51
C PHE A 245 16.44 -1.72 -0.25
N TYR A 246 15.22 -2.21 -0.01
CA TYR A 246 14.91 -3.03 1.15
C TYR A 246 15.49 -4.45 1.04
N PHE A 247 15.57 -5.02 -0.16
CA PHE A 247 16.26 -6.29 -0.37
C PHE A 247 17.73 -6.22 0.10
N ILE A 248 18.45 -5.17 -0.32
CA ILE A 248 19.84 -4.96 0.08
C ILE A 248 19.94 -4.66 1.58
N SER A 249 19.06 -3.80 2.10
CA SER A 249 19.11 -3.37 3.50
C SER A 249 18.75 -4.48 4.49
N LEU A 250 17.83 -5.37 4.10
CA LEU A 250 17.42 -6.51 4.90
C LEU A 250 18.39 -7.70 4.76
N GLY A 251 18.97 -7.93 3.58
CA GLY A 251 19.92 -9.01 3.32
C GLY A 251 21.37 -8.73 3.73
N ALA A 252 21.67 -7.54 4.26
CA ALA A 252 23.01 -7.17 4.74
C ALA A 252 23.33 -7.70 6.16
N TYR A 253 22.51 -8.59 6.72
CA TYR A 253 22.67 -9.15 8.07
C TYR A 253 22.43 -10.65 8.10
#